data_AF-A0A0M1VUG5-F1
#
_entry.id   AF-A0A0M1VUG5-F1
#
_cell.length_a   1.000
_cell.length_b   1.000
_cell.length_c   1.000
_cell.angle_alpha   90.00
_cell.angle_beta   90.00
_cell.angle_gamma   90.00
#
_symmetry.space_group_name_H-M   'P 1'
#
loop_
_entity.id
_entity.type
_entity.pdbx_description
1 polymer ?
#
loop_
_entity_poly.entity_id
_entity_poly.type
_entity_poly.pdbx_seq_one_letter_code
_entity_poly.pdbx_strand_id
1 'polypeptide(L)'
;MSIKKKIITSKLNIAVFVFFITIGITKLFYQDRKIYINITPSIKPGIYMMRKYEKKIPLKKGTFVIFSVPGKATKNREYYQDFIKEIVGIYGDDIEIIDNKIYINDKFKGDIFEKDSYGNNIRTLKEGKQEIREDEYFVMGSNPKSYDSRYWGAIKQQDILYFGTFYIPFTWEK
;
A
#
# COMPACT_ATOMS: atom_id res chain seq x y z
N MET A 1 31.02 38.99 -34.16
CA MET A 1 30.86 38.56 -32.74
C MET A 1 32.14 37.85 -32.31
N SER A 2 32.78 38.24 -31.19
CA SER A 2 34.08 37.68 -30.75
C SER A 2 34.02 36.15 -30.55
N ILE A 3 35.09 35.43 -30.90
CA ILE A 3 35.25 33.97 -30.73
C ILE A 3 34.92 33.55 -29.29
N LYS A 4 35.36 34.32 -28.29
CA LYS A 4 35.01 34.09 -26.87
C LYS A 4 33.50 34.12 -26.64
N LYS A 5 32.79 35.08 -27.24
CA LYS A 5 31.33 35.23 -27.10
C LYS A 5 30.56 34.07 -27.76
N LYS A 6 31.08 33.53 -28.88
CA LYS A 6 30.53 32.35 -29.58
C LYS A 6 30.74 31.05 -28.78
N ILE A 7 31.91 30.89 -28.16
CA ILE A 7 32.20 29.75 -27.27
C ILE A 7 31.29 29.80 -26.03
N ILE A 8 31.17 30.97 -25.39
CA ILE A 8 30.30 31.15 -24.20
C ILE A 8 28.84 30.86 -24.53
N THR A 9 28.31 31.38 -25.65
CA THR A 9 26.93 31.08 -26.07
C THR A 9 26.73 29.60 -26.39
N SER A 10 27.71 28.91 -26.99
CA SER A 10 27.59 27.45 -27.22
C SER A 10 27.55 26.64 -25.92
N LYS A 11 28.39 26.98 -24.92
CA LYS A 11 28.40 26.32 -23.61
C LYS A 11 27.10 26.56 -22.85
N LEU A 12 26.56 27.78 -22.93
CA LEU A 12 25.27 28.12 -22.33
C LEU A 12 24.13 27.33 -22.97
N ASN A 13 24.10 27.22 -24.30
CA ASN A 13 23.09 26.43 -25.01
C ASN A 13 23.14 24.95 -24.65
N ILE A 14 24.35 24.37 -24.52
CA ILE A 14 24.53 22.99 -24.07
C ILE A 14 24.01 22.81 -22.64
N ALA A 15 24.35 23.74 -21.72
CA ALA A 15 23.87 23.67 -20.33
C ALA A 15 22.33 23.74 -20.24
N VAL A 16 21.71 24.64 -21.00
CA VAL A 16 20.25 24.77 -21.09
C VAL A 16 19.61 23.50 -21.66
N PHE A 17 20.20 22.91 -22.71
CA PHE A 17 19.73 21.66 -23.29
C PHE A 17 19.80 20.49 -22.30
N VAL A 18 20.92 20.34 -21.59
CA VAL A 18 21.07 19.33 -20.53
C VAL A 18 20.05 19.54 -19.41
N PHE A 19 19.80 20.78 -19.00
CA PHE A 19 18.79 21.11 -17.99
C PHE A 19 17.38 20.65 -18.40
N PHE A 20 16.95 20.96 -19.63
CA PHE A 20 15.64 20.52 -20.13
C PHE A 20 15.54 19.01 -20.31
N ILE A 21 16.59 18.34 -20.78
CA ILE A 21 16.63 16.87 -20.81
C ILE A 21 16.50 16.30 -19.41
N THR A 22 17.19 16.87 -18.42
CA THR A 22 17.13 16.40 -17.03
C THR A 22 15.73 16.57 -16.45
N ILE A 23 15.07 17.70 -16.70
CA ILE A 23 13.66 17.91 -16.32
C ILE A 23 12.73 16.93 -17.05
N GLY A 24 12.94 16.70 -18.34
CA GLY A 24 12.13 15.77 -19.14
C GLY A 24 12.24 14.33 -18.60
N ILE A 25 13.46 13.86 -18.37
CA ILE A 25 13.74 12.53 -17.82
C ILE A 25 13.16 12.40 -16.41
N THR A 26 13.38 13.38 -15.52
CA THR A 26 12.83 13.32 -14.14
C THR A 26 11.31 13.32 -14.16
N LYS A 27 10.67 14.12 -15.01
CA LYS A 27 9.21 14.11 -15.15
C LYS A 27 8.69 12.76 -15.63
N LEU A 28 9.35 12.11 -16.60
CA LEU A 28 8.98 10.76 -17.05
C LEU A 28 9.07 9.72 -15.90
N PHE A 29 10.10 9.82 -15.05
CA PHE A 29 10.23 8.91 -13.90
C PHE A 29 9.19 9.19 -12.80
N TYR A 30 8.81 10.44 -12.59
CA TYR A 30 7.86 10.84 -11.53
C TYR A 30 6.39 10.82 -11.97
N GLN A 31 6.09 10.89 -13.25
CA GLN A 31 4.71 11.04 -13.75
C GLN A 31 3.79 9.90 -13.27
N ASP A 32 4.33 8.69 -13.13
CA ASP A 32 3.55 7.51 -12.70
C ASP A 32 3.77 7.15 -11.22
N ARG A 33 4.59 7.91 -10.49
CA ARG A 33 4.98 7.62 -9.11
C ARG A 33 4.39 8.66 -8.15
N LYS A 34 3.65 8.21 -7.15
CA LYS A 34 3.15 9.00 -6.02
C LYS A 34 3.97 8.69 -4.77
N ILE A 35 4.48 9.72 -4.11
CA ILE A 35 5.09 9.58 -2.79
C ILE A 35 3.95 9.62 -1.76
N TYR A 36 3.82 8.58 -0.95
CA TYR A 36 2.85 8.50 0.14
C TYR A 36 3.58 8.43 1.47
N ILE A 37 3.33 9.40 2.35
CA ILE A 37 3.90 9.42 3.69
C ILE A 37 2.90 8.78 4.65
N ASN A 38 3.24 7.61 5.19
CA ASN A 38 2.45 6.98 6.24
C ASN A 38 3.04 7.33 7.61
N ILE A 39 2.24 7.93 8.47
CA ILE A 39 2.57 8.19 9.88
C ILE A 39 1.79 7.29 10.84
N THR A 40 0.85 6.49 10.33
CA THR A 40 0.04 5.61 11.18
C THR A 40 0.84 4.35 11.54
N PRO A 41 0.70 3.81 12.76
CA PRO A 41 1.45 2.63 13.20
C PRO A 41 0.87 1.33 12.66
N SER A 42 -0.11 1.36 11.74
CA SER A 42 -0.76 0.15 11.20
C SER A 42 0.20 -0.68 10.32
N ILE A 43 1.00 0.02 9.51
CA ILE A 43 2.21 -0.51 8.87
C ILE A 43 3.40 0.35 9.33
N LYS A 44 4.64 -0.02 8.98
CA LYS A 44 5.82 0.77 9.34
C LYS A 44 5.66 2.24 8.90
N PRO A 45 5.77 3.23 9.81
CA PRO A 45 5.80 4.63 9.40
C PRO A 45 6.96 4.89 8.44
N GLY A 46 6.73 5.67 7.39
CA GLY A 46 7.73 5.88 6.35
C GLY A 46 7.19 6.47 5.06
N ILE A 47 8.08 6.49 4.07
CA ILE A 47 7.82 6.99 2.72
C ILE A 47 7.60 5.79 1.79
N TYR A 48 6.43 5.70 1.19
CA TYR A 48 6.05 4.63 0.26
C TYR A 48 6.01 5.19 -1.16
N MET A 49 6.71 4.52 -2.09
CA MET A 49 6.67 4.87 -3.50
C MET A 49 5.57 4.07 -4.20
N MET A 50 4.48 4.76 -4.51
CA MET A 50 3.26 4.17 -5.03
C MET A 50 3.07 4.49 -6.51
N ARG A 51 2.27 3.70 -7.21
CA ARG A 51 1.85 3.94 -8.60
C ARG A 51 0.34 3.77 -8.68
N LYS A 52 -0.32 4.54 -9.56
CA LYS A 52 -1.76 4.37 -9.78
C LYS A 52 -2.02 2.95 -10.30
N TYR A 53 -3.01 2.28 -9.72
CA TYR A 53 -3.32 0.92 -10.10
C TYR A 53 -4.43 0.87 -11.16
N GLU A 54 -4.06 0.46 -12.37
CA GLU A 54 -4.96 0.35 -13.51
C GLU A 54 -5.79 -0.94 -13.54
N LYS A 55 -5.60 -1.85 -12.55
CA LYS A 55 -6.41 -3.07 -12.39
C LYS A 55 -6.32 -4.05 -13.57
N LYS A 56 -5.23 -3.96 -14.34
CA LYS A 56 -4.96 -4.83 -15.51
C LYS A 56 -4.10 -6.05 -15.19
N ILE A 57 -3.38 -6.01 -14.07
CA ILE A 57 -2.37 -7.00 -13.73
C ILE A 57 -2.61 -7.44 -12.28
N PRO A 58 -2.62 -8.74 -11.97
CA PRO A 58 -2.74 -9.21 -10.61
C PRO A 58 -1.54 -8.79 -9.76
N LEU A 59 -1.81 -8.38 -8.53
CA LEU A 59 -0.77 -8.02 -7.57
C LEU A 59 -0.30 -9.26 -6.79
N LYS A 60 0.93 -9.21 -6.30
CA LYS A 60 1.55 -10.31 -5.54
C LYS A 60 1.62 -9.98 -4.05
N LYS A 61 1.79 -11.00 -3.23
CA LYS A 61 2.13 -10.84 -1.80
C LYS A 61 3.35 -9.93 -1.63
N GLY A 62 3.40 -9.17 -0.53
CA GLY A 62 4.43 -8.17 -0.28
C GLY A 62 4.22 -6.82 -1.00
N THR A 63 3.17 -6.71 -1.81
CA THR A 63 2.79 -5.42 -2.41
C THR A 63 1.99 -4.60 -1.41
N PHE A 64 2.42 -3.37 -1.17
CA PHE A 64 1.62 -2.38 -0.46
C PHE A 64 0.55 -1.82 -1.38
N VAL A 65 -0.66 -1.66 -0.87
CA VAL A 65 -1.79 -1.12 -1.60
C VAL A 65 -2.47 -0.02 -0.81
N ILE A 66 -2.87 1.03 -1.51
CA ILE A 66 -3.79 2.05 -1.01
C ILE A 66 -5.16 1.78 -1.63
N PHE A 67 -6.18 1.65 -0.79
CA PHE A 67 -7.53 1.32 -1.21
C PHE A 67 -8.57 2.10 -0.39
N SER A 68 -9.73 2.34 -1.00
CA SER A 68 -10.85 2.96 -0.30
C SER A 68 -11.38 2.04 0.79
N VAL A 69 -11.76 2.60 1.93
CA VAL A 69 -12.21 1.82 3.07
C VAL A 69 -13.46 1.01 2.69
N PRO A 70 -13.43 -0.33 2.81
CA PRO A 70 -14.56 -1.14 2.39
C PRO A 70 -15.76 -0.85 3.28
N GLY A 71 -16.96 -0.76 2.72
CA GLY A 71 -18.19 -0.48 3.50
C GLY A 71 -18.44 -1.49 4.63
N LYS A 72 -17.89 -2.72 4.51
CA LYS A 72 -17.91 -3.72 5.59
C LYS A 72 -17.12 -3.29 6.84
N ALA A 73 -16.14 -2.40 6.70
CA ALA A 73 -15.30 -1.87 7.78
C ALA A 73 -15.89 -0.61 8.44
N THR A 74 -16.87 0.06 7.82
CA THR A 74 -17.40 1.36 8.25
C THR A 74 -18.67 1.28 9.12
N LYS A 75 -19.19 0.08 9.43
CA LYS A 75 -20.53 -0.12 10.02
C LYS A 75 -20.82 0.74 11.28
N ASN A 76 -19.79 1.12 12.04
CA ASN A 76 -19.90 2.00 13.22
C ASN A 76 -18.84 3.12 13.24
N ARG A 77 -18.16 3.37 12.11
CA ARG A 77 -17.04 4.33 12.03
C ARG A 77 -16.97 4.94 10.64
N GLU A 78 -16.96 6.27 10.59
CA GLU A 78 -16.62 6.99 9.37
C GLU A 78 -15.11 7.10 9.24
N TYR A 79 -14.60 6.67 8.09
CA TYR A 79 -13.20 6.84 7.72
C TYR A 79 -13.15 7.77 6.52
N TYR A 80 -12.52 8.92 6.70
CA TYR A 80 -12.38 9.93 5.65
C TYR A 80 -11.08 9.79 4.85
N GLN A 81 -10.30 8.72 5.11
CA GLN A 81 -8.99 8.50 4.50
C GLN A 81 -8.87 7.07 3.99
N ASP A 82 -8.21 6.92 2.83
CA ASP A 82 -7.87 5.60 2.27
C ASP A 82 -6.92 4.84 3.20
N PHE A 83 -6.99 3.51 3.18
CA PHE A 83 -6.10 2.65 3.96
C PHE A 83 -4.90 2.24 3.13
N ILE A 84 -3.74 2.16 3.79
CA ILE A 84 -2.54 1.49 3.27
C ILE A 84 -2.28 0.20 4.05
N LYS A 85 -2.09 -0.92 3.35
CA LYS A 85 -1.80 -2.25 3.91
C LYS A 85 -0.92 -3.06 2.95
N GLU A 86 -0.35 -4.16 3.42
CA GLU A 86 0.41 -5.12 2.61
C GLU A 86 -0.50 -6.29 2.20
N ILE A 87 -0.40 -6.75 0.94
CA ILE A 87 -1.03 -7.99 0.49
C ILE A 87 -0.29 -9.18 1.11
N VAL A 88 -1.02 -9.99 1.88
CA VAL A 88 -0.48 -11.19 2.53
C VAL A 88 -1.12 -12.48 2.03
N GLY A 89 -2.30 -12.40 1.41
CA GLY A 89 -3.01 -13.51 0.79
C GLY A 89 -3.57 -13.14 -0.58
N ILE A 90 -3.55 -14.09 -1.50
CA ILE A 90 -4.05 -14.01 -2.88
C ILE A 90 -4.88 -15.26 -3.21
N TYR A 91 -5.52 -15.28 -4.38
CA TYR A 91 -6.22 -16.46 -4.87
C TYR A 91 -5.37 -17.73 -4.79
N GLY A 92 -5.97 -18.81 -4.28
CA GLY A 92 -5.31 -20.10 -4.03
C GLY A 92 -4.67 -20.23 -2.65
N ASP A 93 -4.57 -19.17 -1.85
CA ASP A 93 -4.18 -19.29 -0.44
C ASP A 93 -5.34 -19.77 0.43
N ASP A 94 -5.01 -20.59 1.43
CA ASP A 94 -5.95 -21.01 2.46
C ASP A 94 -5.88 -20.04 3.63
N ILE A 95 -7.00 -19.36 3.90
CA ILE A 95 -7.16 -18.49 5.06
C ILE A 95 -8.08 -19.16 6.05
N GLU A 96 -7.63 -19.35 7.28
CA GLU A 96 -8.43 -20.00 8.31
C GLU A 96 -8.40 -19.20 9.61
N ILE A 97 -9.56 -19.17 10.27
CA ILE A 97 -9.75 -18.55 11.57
C ILE A 97 -9.98 -19.63 12.60
N ILE A 98 -9.07 -19.72 13.57
CA ILE A 98 -9.11 -20.69 14.66
C ILE A 98 -8.87 -19.95 15.98
N ASP A 99 -9.80 -20.02 16.93
CA ASP A 99 -9.69 -19.41 18.26
C ASP A 99 -9.25 -17.93 18.21
N ASN A 100 -9.94 -17.12 17.41
CA ASN A 100 -9.65 -15.69 17.17
C ASN A 100 -8.24 -15.42 16.62
N LYS A 101 -7.63 -16.38 15.91
CA LYS A 101 -6.33 -16.22 15.24
C LYS A 101 -6.48 -16.46 13.76
N ILE A 102 -5.74 -15.71 12.95
CA ILE A 102 -5.65 -15.92 11.51
C ILE A 102 -4.44 -16.78 11.16
N TYR A 103 -4.68 -17.76 10.29
CA TYR A 103 -3.68 -18.57 9.62
C TYR A 103 -3.78 -18.36 8.12
N ILE A 104 -2.63 -18.28 7.45
CA ILE A 104 -2.53 -18.25 5.98
C ILE A 104 -1.59 -19.37 5.55
N ASN A 105 -2.11 -20.36 4.84
CA ASN A 105 -1.40 -21.60 4.48
C ASN A 105 -0.73 -22.23 5.72
N ASP A 106 -1.55 -22.54 6.73
CA ASP A 106 -1.17 -23.12 8.03
C ASP A 106 -0.21 -22.27 8.90
N LYS A 107 0.14 -21.05 8.46
CA LYS A 107 1.04 -20.17 9.20
C LYS A 107 0.26 -19.09 9.94
N PHE A 108 0.46 -19.03 11.25
CA PHE A 108 -0.08 -17.96 12.09
C PHE A 108 0.34 -16.58 11.56
N LYS A 109 -0.62 -15.67 11.44
CA LYS A 109 -0.42 -14.28 10.97
C LYS A 109 -0.84 -13.22 11.98
N GLY A 110 -1.54 -13.58 13.05
CA GLY A 110 -1.88 -12.66 14.13
C GLY A 110 -3.24 -12.92 14.74
N ASP A 111 -3.47 -12.28 15.87
CA ASP A 111 -4.73 -12.33 16.60
C ASP A 111 -5.78 -11.39 16.00
N ILE A 112 -7.04 -11.72 16.24
CA ILE A 112 -8.23 -10.92 15.98
C ILE A 112 -8.75 -10.44 17.34
N PHE A 113 -8.83 -9.13 17.54
CA PHE A 113 -9.30 -8.55 18.78
C PHE A 113 -10.80 -8.25 18.69
N GLU A 114 -11.58 -8.72 19.65
CA GLU A 114 -13.02 -8.44 19.71
C GLU A 114 -13.33 -6.99 20.11
N LYS A 115 -12.35 -6.28 20.68
CA LYS A 115 -12.47 -4.90 21.15
C LYS A 115 -11.34 -4.03 20.65
N ASP A 116 -11.65 -2.73 20.46
CA ASP A 116 -10.65 -1.72 20.16
C ASP A 116 -9.88 -1.26 21.40
N SER A 117 -8.95 -0.33 21.22
CA SER A 117 -8.18 0.28 22.31
C SER A 117 -9.02 1.08 23.32
N TYR A 118 -10.27 1.39 22.99
CA TYR A 118 -11.22 2.12 23.82
C TYR A 118 -12.26 1.18 24.47
N GLY A 119 -12.16 -0.13 24.25
CA GLY A 119 -13.10 -1.13 24.78
C GLY A 119 -14.38 -1.32 23.97
N ASN A 120 -14.53 -0.66 22.82
CA ASN A 120 -15.69 -0.83 21.94
C ASN A 120 -15.59 -2.14 21.17
N ASN A 121 -16.72 -2.83 21.02
CA ASN A 121 -16.78 -4.06 20.22
C ASN A 121 -16.44 -3.77 18.75
N ILE A 122 -15.58 -4.61 18.18
CA ILE A 122 -15.23 -4.62 16.76
C ILE A 122 -15.87 -5.84 16.12
N ARG A 123 -16.35 -5.68 14.89
CA ARG A 123 -16.76 -6.81 14.06
C ARG A 123 -15.57 -7.73 13.80
N THR A 124 -15.73 -9.01 14.07
CA THR A 124 -14.77 -10.05 13.71
C THR A 124 -15.27 -10.87 12.52
N LEU A 125 -14.34 -11.58 11.89
CA LEU A 125 -14.69 -12.62 10.92
C LEU A 125 -15.21 -13.88 11.65
N LYS A 126 -15.92 -14.73 10.92
CA LYS A 126 -16.44 -15.99 11.46
C LYS A 126 -15.35 -17.04 11.50
N GLU A 127 -15.41 -17.93 12.49
CA GLU A 127 -14.56 -19.12 12.59
C GLU A 127 -14.57 -19.95 11.30
N GLY A 128 -13.42 -20.57 10.98
CA GLY A 128 -13.24 -21.44 9.83
C GLY A 128 -12.66 -20.75 8.59
N LYS A 129 -12.84 -21.42 7.44
CA LYS A 129 -12.19 -21.03 6.18
C LYS A 129 -12.78 -19.75 5.59
N GLN A 130 -11.89 -18.87 5.13
CA GLN A 130 -12.22 -17.66 4.37
C GLN A 130 -11.77 -17.84 2.92
N GLU A 131 -12.69 -17.66 1.98
CA GLU A 131 -12.40 -17.73 0.55
C GLU A 131 -11.75 -16.42 0.07
N ILE A 132 -10.74 -16.54 -0.81
CA ILE A 132 -10.20 -15.43 -1.60
C ILE A 132 -10.47 -15.74 -3.07
N ARG A 133 -11.17 -14.84 -3.78
CA ARG A 133 -11.43 -14.95 -5.22
C ARG A 133 -10.27 -14.41 -6.05
N GLU A 134 -10.26 -14.70 -7.36
CA GLU A 134 -9.22 -14.24 -8.29
C GLU A 134 -9.05 -12.71 -8.33
N ASP A 135 -10.13 -11.96 -8.09
CA ASP A 135 -10.15 -10.50 -8.04
C ASP A 135 -10.06 -9.94 -6.62
N GLU A 136 -9.65 -10.74 -5.64
CA GLU A 136 -9.60 -10.35 -4.23
C GLU A 136 -8.20 -10.52 -3.61
N TYR A 137 -7.93 -9.70 -2.59
CA TYR A 137 -6.66 -9.67 -1.88
C TYR A 137 -6.90 -9.63 -0.37
N PHE A 138 -6.22 -10.49 0.38
CA PHE A 138 -6.19 -10.42 1.83
C PHE A 138 -5.06 -9.50 2.26
N VAL A 139 -5.38 -8.39 2.95
CA VAL A 139 -4.43 -7.33 3.27
C VAL A 139 -4.26 -7.15 4.77
N MET A 140 -3.03 -7.02 5.24
CA MET A 140 -2.72 -6.86 6.66
C MET A 140 -1.72 -5.73 6.90
N GLY A 141 -1.84 -5.11 8.07
CA GLY A 141 -0.80 -4.23 8.59
C GLY A 141 0.26 -5.03 9.34
N SER A 142 1.49 -4.53 9.40
CA SER A 142 2.56 -5.18 10.17
C SER A 142 2.33 -5.10 11.67
N ASN A 143 1.46 -4.21 12.14
CA ASN A 143 1.11 -4.09 13.55
C ASN A 143 -0.01 -5.09 13.92
N PRO A 144 0.16 -5.88 15.00
CA PRO A 144 -0.89 -6.78 15.48
C PRO A 144 -2.23 -6.08 15.76
N LYS A 145 -2.24 -4.80 16.13
CA LYS A 145 -3.47 -4.03 16.38
C LYS A 145 -4.02 -3.28 15.16
N SER A 146 -3.44 -3.49 13.98
CA SER A 146 -3.91 -2.86 12.74
C SER A 146 -5.33 -3.31 12.41
N TYR A 147 -6.20 -2.36 12.08
CA TYR A 147 -7.54 -2.62 11.55
C TYR A 147 -7.40 -2.91 10.04
N ASP A 148 -7.60 -4.16 9.64
CA ASP A 148 -7.36 -4.69 8.29
C ASP A 148 -8.21 -5.94 7.95
N SER A 149 -7.82 -6.75 6.96
CA SER A 149 -8.62 -7.91 6.52
C SER A 149 -8.93 -8.93 7.62
N ARG A 150 -8.25 -8.90 8.76
CA ARG A 150 -8.63 -9.67 9.97
C ARG A 150 -10.07 -9.45 10.43
N TYR A 151 -10.66 -8.29 10.12
CA TYR A 151 -11.97 -7.89 10.64
C TYR A 151 -13.07 -7.89 9.56
N TRP A 152 -12.70 -7.73 8.29
CA TRP A 152 -13.66 -7.63 7.17
C TRP A 152 -13.40 -8.56 5.99
N GLY A 153 -12.30 -9.32 6.01
CA GLY A 153 -11.93 -10.26 4.96
C GLY A 153 -11.19 -9.59 3.80
N ALA A 154 -11.12 -10.30 2.68
CA ALA A 154 -10.45 -9.82 1.49
C ALA A 154 -11.10 -8.54 0.93
N ILE A 155 -10.27 -7.70 0.31
CA ILE A 155 -10.69 -6.51 -0.45
C ILE A 155 -10.69 -6.84 -1.93
N LYS A 156 -11.49 -6.12 -2.71
CA LYS A 156 -11.56 -6.37 -4.15
C LYS A 156 -10.55 -5.53 -4.93
N GLN A 157 -10.09 -6.05 -6.06
CA GLN A 157 -9.11 -5.43 -6.95
C GLN A 157 -9.52 -4.00 -7.37
N GLN A 158 -10.81 -3.78 -7.58
CA GLN A 158 -11.41 -2.51 -7.97
C GLN A 158 -11.30 -1.42 -6.90
N ASP A 159 -11.22 -1.80 -5.62
CA ASP A 159 -11.13 -0.86 -4.51
C ASP A 159 -9.70 -0.31 -4.36
N ILE A 160 -8.71 -0.95 -5.01
CA ILE A 160 -7.31 -0.54 -4.98
C ILE A 160 -7.09 0.66 -5.91
N LEU A 161 -6.55 1.72 -5.33
CA LEU A 161 -6.24 2.99 -5.99
C LEU A 161 -4.78 3.06 -6.41
N TYR A 162 -3.87 2.64 -5.53
CA TYR A 162 -2.43 2.66 -5.76
C TYR A 162 -1.76 1.40 -5.23
N PHE A 163 -0.61 1.06 -5.79
CA PHE A 163 0.22 -0.07 -5.35
C PHE A 163 1.71 0.28 -5.38
N GLY A 164 2.52 -0.40 -4.57
CA GLY A 164 3.97 -0.19 -4.52
C GLY A 164 4.68 -1.27 -3.71
N THR A 165 5.95 -1.50 -3.98
CA THR A 165 6.78 -2.49 -3.27
C THR A 165 7.97 -1.86 -2.54
N PHE A 166 8.30 -0.61 -2.86
CA PHE A 166 9.44 0.10 -2.27
C PHE A 166 8.95 1.09 -1.22
N TYR A 167 9.57 1.05 -0.05
CA TYR A 167 9.36 2.02 1.02
C TYR A 167 10.67 2.27 1.79
N ILE A 168 10.73 3.44 2.43
CA ILE A 168 11.82 3.84 3.33
C ILE A 168 11.17 4.10 4.70
N PRO A 169 11.42 3.26 5.72
CA PRO A 169 10.86 3.48 7.04
C PRO A 169 11.51 4.69 7.72
N PHE A 170 10.76 5.37 8.59
CA PHE A 170 11.30 6.47 9.40
C PHE A 170 12.22 6.01 10.51
N THR A 171 12.06 4.76 10.97
CA THR A 171 12.93 4.11 11.95
C THR A 171 13.45 2.80 11.41
N TRP A 172 14.70 2.48 11.70
CA TRP A 172 15.39 1.29 11.20
C TRP A 172 15.38 0.12 12.20
N GLU A 173 14.47 0.15 13.18
CA GLU A 173 14.40 -0.91 14.19
C GLU A 173 13.77 -2.18 13.60
N LYS A 174 14.37 -3.31 13.97
CA LYS A 174 14.15 -4.65 13.39
C LYS A 174 12.80 -5.23 13.79
#